data_AF-A0A1S8SAD3-F1
#
_entry.id   AF-A0A1S8SAD3-F1
#
_cell.length_a   1.000
_cell.length_b   1.000
_cell.length_c   1.000
_cell.angle_alpha   90.00
_cell.angle_beta   90.00
_cell.angle_gamma   90.00
#
_symmetry.space_group_name_H-M   'P 1'
#
loop_
_entity.id
_entity.type
_entity.pdbx_description
1 polymer ?
#
loop_
_entity_poly.entity_id
_entity_poly.type
_entity_poly.pdbx_seq_one_letter_code
_entity_poly.pdbx_strand_id
1 'polypeptide(L)' 'MSRNNLREVEVLDTNQKVEYIAYFHGFYTQTYSLDNRNDLRVIVELESGELRIKSIYDIRFIN' A
#
# COMPACT_ATOMS: atom_id res chain seq x y z
N MET A 1 -4.49 13.30 -9.70
CA MET A 1 -3.34 14.04 -9.10
C MET A 1 -2.12 13.77 -9.97
N SER A 2 -1.17 14.70 -10.07
CA SER A 2 0.12 14.42 -10.74
C SER A 2 0.92 13.43 -9.89
N ARG A 3 1.37 12.30 -10.46
CA ARG A 3 2.19 11.28 -9.77
C ARG A 3 3.42 11.86 -9.09
N ASN A 4 3.94 12.99 -9.60
CA ASN A 4 5.12 13.67 -9.08
C ASN A 4 5.01 14.10 -7.60
N ASN A 5 3.81 14.07 -7.02
CA ASN A 5 3.58 14.43 -5.62
C ASN A 5 3.26 13.23 -4.73
N LEU A 6 3.26 12.00 -5.26
CA LEU A 6 3.03 10.79 -4.47
C LEU A 6 4.35 10.31 -3.87
N ARG A 7 4.29 9.76 -2.66
CA ARG A 7 5.47 9.23 -1.97
C ARG A 7 5.77 7.82 -2.45
N GLU A 8 7.01 7.55 -2.85
CA GLU A 8 7.45 6.20 -3.15
C GLU A 8 7.46 5.32 -1.90
N VAL A 9 7.04 4.06 -2.09
CA VAL A 9 7.04 3.02 -1.08
C VAL A 9 7.59 1.73 -1.66
N GLU A 10 8.36 1.02 -0.86
CA GLU A 10 8.66 -0.38 -1.10
C GLU A 10 7.49 -1.22 -0.61
N VAL A 11 7.03 -2.16 -1.43
CA VAL A 11 6.07 -3.19 -1.03
C VAL A 11 6.84 -4.45 -0.70
N LEU A 12 6.54 -5.03 0.46
CA LEU A 12 7.27 -6.14 1.05
C LEU A 12 6.52 -7.46 0.86
N ASP A 13 7.27 -8.55 0.67
CA ASP A 13 6.74 -9.91 0.67
C ASP A 13 6.55 -10.44 2.11
N THR A 14 6.07 -11.68 2.24
CA THR A 14 5.88 -12.34 3.55
C THR A 14 7.18 -12.55 4.33
N ASN A 15 8.34 -12.41 3.68
CA ASN A 15 9.66 -12.54 4.28
C ASN A 15 10.31 -11.16 4.55
N GLN A 16 9.54 -10.07 4.48
CA GLN A 16 10.02 -8.69 4.68
C GLN A 16 11.08 -8.25 3.64
N LYS A 17 11.10 -8.88 2.46
CA LYS A 17 11.94 -8.49 1.34
C LYS A 17 11.16 -7.61 0.37
N VAL A 18 11.84 -6.69 -0.29
CA VAL A 18 11.23 -5.81 -1.29
C VAL A 18 10.78 -6.65 -2.48
N GLU A 19 9.47 -6.64 -2.76
CA GLU A 19 8.85 -7.29 -3.91
C GLU A 19 8.84 -6.33 -5.12
N TYR A 20 8.45 -5.07 -4.89
CA TYR A 20 8.43 -3.99 -5.90
C TYR A 20 8.31 -2.59 -5.27
N ILE A 21 8.51 -1.56 -6.10
CA ILE A 21 8.29 -0.15 -5.74
C ILE A 21 6.91 0.30 -6.27
N ALA A 22 6.22 1.12 -5.48
CA ALA A 22 4.94 1.71 -5.83
C ALA A 22 4.82 3.13 -5.25
N TYR A 23 3.73 3.82 -5.53
CA TYR A 23 3.44 5.15 -5.02
C TYR A 23 2.26 5.11 -4.05
N PHE A 24 2.43 5.66 -2.84
CA PHE A 24 1.38 5.73 -1.83
C PHE A 24 0.29 6.70 -2.25
N HIS A 25 -0.96 6.21 -2.31
CA HIS A 25 -2.11 6.99 -2.74
C HIS A 25 -3.07 7.33 -1.57
N GLY A 26 -3.17 6.47 -0.55
CA GLY A 26 -3.99 6.74 0.63
C GLY A 26 -4.33 5.52 1.48
N PHE A 27 -5.07 5.74 2.57
CA PHE A 27 -5.60 4.68 3.42
C PHE A 27 -6.94 4.15 2.91
N TYR A 28 -7.17 2.86 3.13
CA TYR A 28 -8.44 2.19 2.90
C TYR A 28 -8.78 1.38 4.15
N THR A 29 -9.87 1.74 4.83
CA THR A 29 -10.38 0.97 5.97
C THR A 29 -11.45 0.01 5.46
N GLN A 30 -11.14 -1.29 5.43
CA GLN A 30 -12.15 -2.30 5.16
C GLN A 30 -12.67 -2.86 6.48
N THR A 31 -13.93 -2.58 6.79
CA THR A 31 -14.60 -3.17 7.95
C THR A 31 -15.14 -4.54 7.55
N TYR A 32 -14.53 -5.64 8.02
CA TYR A 32 -15.07 -6.98 7.85
C TYR A 32 -16.15 -7.24 8.89
N SER A 33 -17.39 -7.40 8.43
CA SER A 33 -18.61 -7.52 9.25
C SER A 33 -18.77 -8.83 10.02
N LEU A 34 -17.79 -9.75 9.98
CA LEU A 34 -17.86 -11.06 10.63
C LEU A 34 -16.89 -11.23 11.81
N ASP A 35 -15.86 -10.40 11.96
CA ASP A 35 -14.81 -10.60 12.98
C ASP A 35 -14.35 -9.33 13.72
N ASN A 36 -14.92 -8.15 13.42
CA ASN A 36 -14.55 -6.86 14.05
C ASN A 36 -13.04 -6.51 13.98
N ARG A 37 -12.27 -7.17 13.12
CA ARG A 37 -10.86 -6.82 12.88
C ARG A 37 -10.81 -5.69 11.86
N ASN A 38 -10.43 -4.51 12.34
CA ASN A 38 -10.06 -3.40 11.47
C ASN A 38 -8.63 -3.63 11.00
N ASP A 39 -8.47 -4.22 9.82
CA ASP A 39 -7.17 -4.26 9.14
C ASP A 39 -6.96 -2.93 8.43
N LEU A 40 -5.96 -2.16 8.86
CA LEU A 40 -5.57 -0.93 8.16
C LEU A 40 -4.90 -1.31 6.84
N ARG A 41 -5.54 -0.95 5.72
CA ARG A 41 -5.01 -1.17 4.37
C ARG A 41 -4.61 0.17 3.75
N VAL A 42 -3.77 0.08 2.73
CA VAL A 42 -3.31 1.20 1.93
C VAL A 42 -3.55 0.91 0.46
N ILE A 43 -3.78 1.98 -0.30
CA ILE A 43 -3.82 1.95 -1.76
C ILE A 43 -2.45 2.41 -2.25
N VAL A 44 -1.83 1.60 -3.09
CA VAL A 44 -0.58 1.92 -3.78
C VAL A 44 -0.81 1.87 -5.29
N GLU A 45 -0.12 2.74 -6.03
CA GLU A 45 -0.17 2.81 -7.49
C GLU A 45 1.16 2.33 -8.07
N LEU A 46 1.12 1.39 -9.02
CA LEU A 46 2.31 0.99 -9.77
C LEU A 46 2.65 2.03 -10.84
N GLU A 47 3.87 2.00 -11.38
CA GLU A 47 4.27 2.84 -12.52
C GLU A 47 3.34 2.67 -13.73
N SER A 48 2.75 1.48 -13.91
CA SER A 48 1.75 1.21 -14.95
C SER A 48 0.41 1.94 -14.74
N GLY A 49 0.14 2.46 -13.54
CA GLY A 49 -1.15 3.01 -13.12
C GLY A 49 -2.11 2.00 -12.51
N GLU A 50 -1.68 0.75 -12.36
CA GLU A 50 -2.46 -0.25 -11.64
C GLU A 50 -2.52 0.09 -10.14
N LEU A 51 -3.72 0.08 -9.58
CA LEU A 51 -3.96 0.28 -8.15
C LEU A 51 -4.01 -1.06 -7.42
N ARG A 52 -3.29 -1.17 -6.30
CA ARG A 52 -3.29 -2.35 -5.43
C ARG A 52 -3.61 -1.97 -4.00
N ILE A 53 -4.31 -2.86 -3.31
CA ILE A 53 -4.56 -2.75 -1.88
C ILE A 53 -3.57 -3.65 -1.15
N LYS A 54 -2.85 -3.08 -0.19
CA LYS A 54 -1.86 -3.80 0.64
C LYS A 54 -2.10 -3.54 2.12
N SER A 55 -1.56 -4.41 2.98
CA SER A 55 -1.50 -4.10 4.41
C SER A 55 -0.59 -2.89 4.63
N ILE A 56 -0.92 -2.04 5.61
CA ILE A 56 0.00 -0.98 6.05
C ILE A 56 1.35 -1.56 6.52
N TYR A 57 1.34 -2.79 7.04
CA TYR A 57 2.53 -3.49 7.54
C TYR A 57 3.40 -4.08 6.42
N ASP A 58 2.89 -4.12 5.18
CA ASP A 58 3.60 -4.66 4.01
C ASP A 58 4.22 -3.53 3.17
N ILE A 59 4.26 -2.29 3.67
CA ILE A 59 4.87 -1.16 2.96
C ILE A 59 5.91 -0.44 3.81
N ARG A 60 6.94 0.10 3.16
CA ARG A 60 7.96 0.97 3.77
C ARG A 60 8.15 2.21 2.93
N PHE A 61 7.97 3.38 3.54
CA PHE A 61 8.25 4.65 2.88
C PHE A 61 9.74 4.81 2.63
N ILE A 62 10.09 5.23 1.41
CA ILE A 62 11.45 5.58 1.01
C ILE A 62 11.63 7.07 1.29
N ASN A 63 12.72 7.45 1.98
CA ASN A 63 13.06 8.85 2.29
C ASN A 63 13.80 9.52 1.14
#